data_AF-A0A661MY06-F1
#
_entry.id   AF-A0A661MY06-F1
#
_cell.length_a   1.000
_cell.length_b   1.000
_cell.length_c   1.000
_cell.angle_alpha   90.00
_cell.angle_beta   90.00
_cell.angle_gamma   90.00
#
_symmetry.space_group_name_H-M   'P 1'
#
loop_
_entity.id
_entity.type
_entity.pdbx_description
1 polymer ?
#
loop_
_entity_poly.entity_id
_entity_poly.type
_entity_poly.pdbx_seq_one_letter_code
_entity_poly.pdbx_strand_id
1 'polypeptide(L)'
;MDLIDDDVLAAFGLPVEAPEAPREPAPIAEYTGALRGEMRDPETVRRYILGGHGTFTARSLRTGSRLTFRLSRPRHSDAGDARIYVRVLTGPENTADYTWLGTFRTADRDWRGRTYAAGWTHSRKSDIGESAPSARTVAWLLPRVLRGGRHLDAVMEQTEFWHEGRCGACGRKLTVPESIKSGIGPVCAGRAA
;
A
#
# COMPACT_ATOMS: atom_id res chain seq x y z
N MET A 1 4.00 -22.30 32.17
CA MET A 1 4.52 -20.91 32.17
C MET A 1 4.33 -20.41 30.75
N ASP A 2 3.26 -19.70 30.42
CA ASP A 2 2.38 -18.90 31.27
C ASP A 2 0.92 -19.21 30.98
N LEU A 3 0.25 -19.76 32.00
CA LEU A 3 -1.21 -19.75 32.07
C LEU A 3 -1.57 -18.29 32.33
N ILE A 4 -2.43 -17.73 31.50
CA ILE A 4 -3.03 -16.42 31.75
C ILE A 4 -3.71 -16.53 33.11
N ASP A 5 -3.32 -15.65 34.03
CA ASP A 5 -3.80 -15.63 35.39
C ASP A 5 -5.32 -15.41 35.40
N ASP A 6 -6.06 -16.28 36.09
CA ASP A 6 -7.53 -16.23 36.17
C ASP A 6 -8.03 -14.89 36.75
N ASP A 7 -7.17 -14.16 37.47
CA ASP A 7 -7.42 -12.81 37.97
C ASP A 7 -7.63 -11.76 36.84
N VAL A 8 -7.05 -11.98 35.66
CA VAL A 8 -7.22 -11.05 34.52
C VAL A 8 -8.59 -11.23 33.86
N LEU A 9 -9.12 -12.46 33.82
CA LEU A 9 -10.43 -12.77 33.25
C LEU A 9 -11.57 -12.26 34.15
N ALA A 10 -11.38 -12.34 35.47
CA ALA A 10 -12.34 -11.83 36.45
C ALA A 10 -12.51 -10.30 36.40
N ALA A 11 -11.46 -9.55 36.06
CA ALA A 11 -11.51 -8.08 35.95
C ALA A 11 -12.47 -7.56 34.85
N PHE A 12 -12.83 -8.40 33.87
CA PHE A 12 -13.78 -8.07 32.81
C PHE A 12 -15.20 -8.62 33.03
N GLY A 13 -15.46 -9.29 34.16
CA GLY A 13 -16.80 -9.81 34.49
C GLY A 13 -17.34 -10.86 33.51
N LEU A 14 -16.46 -11.55 32.78
CA LEU A 14 -16.85 -12.55 31.79
C LEU A 14 -16.93 -13.93 32.46
N PRO A 15 -18.06 -14.66 32.38
CA PRO A 15 -18.16 -16.01 32.90
C PRO A 15 -17.22 -16.94 32.14
N VAL A 16 -16.47 -17.76 32.87
CA VAL A 16 -15.60 -18.79 32.29
C VAL A 16 -16.45 -20.03 32.01
N GLU A 17 -17.11 -20.04 30.85
CA GLU A 17 -17.83 -21.22 30.37
C GLU A 17 -16.85 -22.30 29.88
N ALA A 18 -17.17 -23.57 30.16
CA ALA A 18 -16.38 -24.71 29.72
C ALA A 18 -16.19 -24.71 28.19
N PRO A 19 -15.05 -25.21 27.66
CA PRO A 19 -14.79 -25.18 26.23
C PRO A 19 -15.80 -26.05 25.48
N GLU A 20 -16.68 -25.42 24.71
CA GLU A 20 -17.55 -26.12 23.76
C GLU A 20 -16.69 -26.85 22.72
N ALA A 21 -17.12 -28.06 22.36
CA ALA A 21 -16.53 -28.86 21.29
C ALA A 21 -16.34 -28.03 20.00
N PRO A 22 -15.28 -28.27 19.20
CA PRO A 22 -15.01 -27.50 18.00
C PRO A 22 -16.19 -27.61 17.03
N ARG A 23 -17.00 -26.55 16.98
CA ARG A 23 -18.05 -26.38 15.97
C ARG A 23 -17.33 -26.26 14.62
N GLU A 24 -17.77 -27.04 13.63
CA GLU A 24 -17.37 -26.78 12.25
C GLU A 24 -17.61 -25.29 11.96
N PRO A 25 -16.60 -24.56 11.46
CA PRO A 25 -16.76 -23.14 11.23
C PRO A 25 -17.90 -22.95 10.24
N ALA A 26 -18.96 -22.26 10.67
CA ALA A 26 -20.02 -21.84 9.78
C ALA A 26 -19.37 -21.16 8.55
N PRO A 27 -19.92 -21.36 7.33
CA PRO A 27 -19.42 -20.67 6.15
C PRO A 27 -19.41 -19.18 6.48
N ILE A 28 -18.20 -18.59 6.45
CA ILE A 28 -18.00 -17.19 6.76
C ILE A 28 -18.91 -16.42 5.79
N ALA A 29 -19.96 -15.81 6.33
CA ALA A 29 -20.90 -15.04 5.54
C ALA A 29 -20.11 -14.03 4.70
N GLU A 30 -20.51 -13.84 3.43
CA GLU A 30 -19.87 -12.87 2.55
C GLU A 30 -19.75 -11.52 3.29
N TYR A 31 -18.52 -11.10 3.57
CA TYR A 31 -18.27 -9.86 4.28
C TYR A 31 -18.58 -8.71 3.32
N THR A 32 -19.81 -8.18 3.39
CA THR A 32 -20.30 -7.10 2.51
C THR A 32 -19.73 -5.72 2.85
N GLY A 33 -18.92 -5.63 3.92
CA GLY A 33 -18.17 -4.43 4.28
C GLY A 33 -16.92 -4.23 3.43
N ALA A 34 -16.49 -2.97 3.26
CA ALA A 34 -15.19 -2.67 2.65
C ALA A 34 -14.11 -3.45 3.40
N LEU A 35 -13.39 -4.30 2.66
CA LEU A 35 -12.36 -5.15 3.26
C LEU A 35 -11.21 -4.26 3.72
N ARG A 36 -10.57 -4.67 4.82
CA ARG A 36 -9.51 -3.89 5.44
C ARG A 36 -8.40 -3.57 4.43
N GLY A 37 -8.14 -2.29 4.23
CA GLY A 37 -7.08 -1.80 3.35
C GLY A 37 -7.47 -1.64 1.89
N GLU A 38 -8.71 -1.92 1.50
CA GLU A 38 -9.22 -1.62 0.16
C GLU A 38 -9.33 -0.11 -0.04
N MET A 39 -8.73 0.41 -1.12
CA MET A 39 -8.83 1.81 -1.51
C MET A 39 -9.72 1.94 -2.75
N ARG A 40 -10.95 2.42 -2.55
CA ARG A 40 -11.95 2.62 -3.62
C ARG A 40 -11.97 4.04 -4.17
N ASP A 41 -11.50 5.01 -3.40
CA ASP A 41 -11.44 6.42 -3.81
C ASP A 41 -10.17 6.69 -4.63
N PRO A 42 -10.28 7.18 -5.88
CA PRO A 42 -9.12 7.49 -6.72
C PRO A 42 -8.11 8.40 -6.01
N GLU A 43 -8.56 9.51 -5.42
CA GLU A 43 -7.64 10.47 -4.77
C GLU A 43 -6.93 9.87 -3.56
N THR A 44 -7.57 8.96 -2.83
CA THR A 44 -6.94 8.18 -1.77
C THR A 44 -5.79 7.32 -2.30
N VAL A 45 -6.00 6.59 -3.41
CA VAL A 45 -4.93 5.82 -4.07
C VAL A 45 -3.79 6.73 -4.51
N ARG A 46 -4.11 7.88 -5.09
CA ARG A 46 -3.11 8.85 -5.54
C ARG A 46 -2.30 9.40 -4.38
N ARG A 47 -2.95 9.88 -3.30
CA ARG A 47 -2.26 10.36 -2.10
C ARG A 47 -1.40 9.28 -1.47
N TYR A 48 -1.86 8.03 -1.44
CA TYR A 48 -1.09 6.91 -0.91
C TYR A 48 0.20 6.68 -1.72
N ILE A 49 0.08 6.56 -3.05
CA ILE A 49 1.22 6.27 -3.93
C ILE A 49 2.20 7.45 -3.97
N LEU A 50 1.71 8.68 -4.15
CA LEU A 50 2.54 9.90 -4.12
C LEU A 50 3.15 10.14 -2.72
N GLY A 51 2.51 9.60 -1.69
CA GLY A 51 3.02 9.50 -0.34
C GLY A 51 4.36 8.77 -0.28
N GLY A 52 4.70 7.88 -1.21
CA GLY A 52 6.05 7.37 -1.42
C GLY A 52 6.57 6.35 -0.40
N HIS A 53 5.72 5.89 0.51
CA HIS A 53 6.00 4.82 1.47
C HIS A 53 4.89 3.76 1.43
N GLY A 54 5.16 2.62 2.05
CA GLY A 54 4.18 1.56 2.25
C GLY A 54 4.17 0.50 1.15
N THR A 55 3.29 -0.46 1.30
CA THR A 55 3.09 -1.60 0.40
C THR A 55 1.66 -1.51 -0.14
N PHE A 56 1.48 -1.71 -1.43
CA PHE A 56 0.16 -1.85 -2.02
C PHE A 56 0.08 -3.00 -3.01
N THR A 57 -1.09 -3.60 -3.14
CA THR A 57 -1.40 -4.62 -4.14
C THR A 57 -2.35 -4.04 -5.16
N ALA A 58 -2.00 -4.17 -6.43
CA ALA A 58 -2.88 -3.89 -7.55
C ALA A 58 -3.41 -5.22 -8.11
N ARG A 59 -4.73 -5.36 -8.20
CA ARG A 59 -5.37 -6.50 -8.86
C ARG A 59 -5.99 -6.04 -10.16
N SER A 60 -5.63 -6.66 -11.27
CA SER A 60 -6.32 -6.42 -12.54
C SER A 60 -7.73 -7.02 -12.48
N LEU A 61 -8.75 -6.21 -12.76
CA LEU A 61 -10.13 -6.69 -12.91
C LEU A 61 -10.33 -7.52 -14.18
N ARG A 62 -9.46 -7.33 -15.19
CA ARG A 62 -9.51 -8.09 -16.44
C ARG A 62 -8.95 -9.51 -16.30
N THR A 63 -7.83 -9.68 -15.61
CA THR A 63 -7.14 -10.99 -15.53
C THR A 63 -7.21 -11.64 -14.16
N GLY A 64 -7.68 -10.92 -13.14
CA GLY A 64 -7.64 -11.35 -11.74
C GLY A 64 -6.24 -11.38 -11.10
N SER A 65 -5.17 -11.14 -11.87
CA SER A 65 -3.79 -11.21 -11.40
C SER A 65 -3.51 -10.12 -10.35
N ARG A 66 -2.76 -10.47 -9.30
CA ARG A 66 -2.36 -9.58 -8.21
C ARG A 66 -0.86 -9.35 -8.25
N LEU A 67 -0.45 -8.10 -8.12
CA LEU A 67 0.95 -7.70 -8.02
C LEU A 67 1.12 -6.76 -6.84
N THR A 68 2.08 -7.08 -5.96
CA THR A 68 2.35 -6.33 -4.74
C THR A 68 3.61 -5.49 -4.90
N PHE A 69 3.51 -4.21 -4.65
CA PHE A 69 4.58 -3.24 -4.79
C PHE A 69 4.90 -2.57 -3.47
N ARG A 70 6.20 -2.33 -3.24
CA ARG A 70 6.70 -1.56 -2.11
C ARG A 70 7.25 -0.23 -2.59
N LEU A 71 6.79 0.82 -1.94
CA LEU A 71 7.23 2.20 -2.13
C LEU A 71 8.15 2.62 -0.98
N SER A 72 9.22 3.32 -1.32
CA SER A 72 10.12 3.91 -0.32
C SER A 72 10.80 5.15 -0.88
N ARG A 73 10.99 6.17 -0.05
CA ARG A 73 11.91 7.27 -0.35
C ARG A 73 13.36 6.93 0.00
N PRO A 74 14.35 7.59 -0.62
CA PRO A 74 15.75 7.47 -0.22
C PRO A 74 15.95 7.81 1.26
N ARG A 75 16.77 7.04 2.00
CA ARG A 75 16.99 7.19 3.45
C ARG A 75 17.64 8.53 3.86
N HIS A 76 18.29 9.20 2.92
CA HIS A 76 18.92 10.52 3.10
C HIS A 76 18.41 11.48 2.03
N SER A 77 17.10 11.46 1.78
CA SER A 77 16.47 12.49 0.97
C SER A 77 16.43 13.79 1.75
N ASP A 78 16.95 14.84 1.15
CA ASP A 78 16.66 16.20 1.57
C ASP A 78 15.14 16.48 1.50
N ALA A 79 14.67 17.46 2.27
CA ALA A 79 13.28 17.91 2.17
C ALA A 79 12.97 18.32 0.72
N GLY A 80 11.94 17.72 0.10
CA GLY A 80 11.60 17.98 -1.30
C GLY A 80 12.23 17.03 -2.33
N ASP A 81 12.88 15.94 -1.91
CA ASP A 81 13.21 14.85 -2.85
C ASP A 81 11.94 14.17 -3.37
N ALA A 82 11.68 14.34 -4.66
CA ALA A 82 10.49 13.83 -5.32
C ALA A 82 10.60 12.33 -5.71
N ARG A 83 11.73 11.67 -5.40
CA ARG A 83 11.98 10.27 -5.78
C ARG A 83 11.27 9.28 -4.88
N ILE A 84 10.66 8.29 -5.51
CA ILE A 84 10.07 7.11 -4.90
C ILE A 84 10.69 5.89 -5.58
N TYR A 85 11.34 5.03 -4.79
CA TYR A 85 11.80 3.73 -5.26
C TYR A 85 10.66 2.72 -5.22
N VAL A 86 10.48 2.03 -6.33
CA VAL A 86 9.42 1.03 -6.52
C VAL A 86 10.07 -0.35 -6.62
N ARG A 87 9.60 -1.27 -5.77
CA ARG A 87 9.99 -2.68 -5.77
C ARG A 87 8.74 -3.55 -5.90
N VAL A 88 8.89 -4.76 -6.42
CA VAL A 88 7.79 -5.74 -6.53
C VAL A 88 8.13 -6.98 -5.72
N LEU A 89 7.12 -7.57 -5.07
CA LEU A 89 7.24 -8.83 -4.37
C LEU A 89 7.47 -9.97 -5.37
N THR A 90 8.54 -10.72 -5.20
CA THR A 90 8.99 -11.79 -6.10
C THR A 90 9.15 -13.15 -5.43
N GLY A 91 8.99 -13.22 -4.10
CA GLY A 91 9.10 -14.45 -3.34
C GLY A 91 7.97 -14.59 -2.29
N PRO A 92 7.98 -15.69 -1.54
CA PRO A 92 6.92 -16.01 -0.58
C PRO A 92 6.93 -15.11 0.68
N GLU A 93 8.06 -14.51 1.04
CA GLU A 93 8.16 -13.66 2.23
C GLU A 93 7.70 -12.23 1.94
N ASN A 94 6.46 -11.95 2.33
CA ASN A 94 5.75 -10.68 2.11
C ASN A 94 6.44 -9.44 2.70
N THR A 95 7.43 -9.62 3.58
CA THR A 95 8.19 -8.54 4.21
C THR A 95 9.59 -8.35 3.61
N ALA A 96 10.19 -9.35 2.97
CA ALA A 96 11.61 -9.32 2.56
C ALA A 96 11.82 -9.47 1.04
N ASP A 97 11.02 -10.28 0.36
CA ASP A 97 11.33 -10.76 -1.00
C ASP A 97 10.94 -9.75 -2.09
N TYR A 98 11.48 -8.54 -2.01
CA TYR A 98 11.19 -7.46 -2.96
C TYR A 98 12.37 -7.18 -3.89
N THR A 99 12.10 -7.27 -5.18
CA THR A 99 13.06 -6.94 -6.24
C THR A 99 12.83 -5.52 -6.74
N TRP A 100 13.92 -4.76 -6.92
CA TRP A 100 13.85 -3.37 -7.38
C TRP A 100 13.48 -3.26 -8.85
N LEU A 101 12.49 -2.43 -9.17
CA LEU A 101 12.07 -2.15 -10.56
C LEU A 101 12.65 -0.84 -11.08
N GLY A 102 12.56 0.23 -10.30
CA GLY A 102 12.86 1.56 -10.82
C GLY A 102 12.57 2.70 -9.87
N THR A 103 12.55 3.90 -10.45
CA THR A 103 12.32 5.15 -9.73
C THR A 103 11.15 5.89 -10.35
N PHE A 104 10.26 6.36 -9.50
CA PHE A 104 9.16 7.25 -9.85
C PHE A 104 9.43 8.65 -9.29
N ARG A 105 9.30 9.68 -10.12
CA ARG A 105 9.53 11.07 -9.74
C ARG A 105 8.21 11.84 -9.76
N THR A 106 7.92 12.52 -8.66
CA THR A 106 6.62 13.18 -8.43
C THR A 106 6.59 14.66 -8.77
N ALA A 107 7.73 15.27 -9.06
CA ALA A 107 7.88 16.66 -9.47
C ALA A 107 8.95 16.77 -10.56
N ASP A 108 9.00 17.89 -11.26
CA ASP A 108 10.04 18.16 -12.27
C ASP A 108 11.28 18.86 -11.70
N ARG A 109 11.26 19.21 -10.41
CA ARG A 109 12.37 19.90 -9.74
C ARG A 109 12.57 19.34 -8.35
N ASP A 110 13.83 19.18 -7.94
CA ASP A 110 14.17 18.93 -6.54
C ASP A 110 14.32 20.26 -5.80
N TRP A 111 14.51 20.16 -4.50
CA TRP A 111 14.76 21.29 -3.62
C TRP A 111 16.02 22.11 -3.98
N ARG A 112 16.96 21.55 -4.78
CA ARG A 112 18.15 22.24 -5.29
C ARG A 112 17.89 22.95 -6.63
N GLY A 113 16.64 22.94 -7.11
CA GLY A 113 16.25 23.53 -8.39
C GLY A 113 16.71 22.72 -9.61
N ARG A 114 17.20 21.49 -9.44
CA ARG A 114 17.61 20.65 -10.58
C ARG A 114 16.37 20.12 -11.29
N THR A 115 16.28 20.40 -12.58
CA THR A 115 15.17 19.94 -13.42
C THR A 115 15.36 18.46 -13.82
N TYR A 116 14.29 17.69 -13.73
CA TYR A 116 14.17 16.34 -14.23
C TYR A 116 12.75 16.13 -14.77
N ALA A 117 12.55 15.14 -15.62
CA ALA A 117 11.21 14.74 -16.00
C ALA A 117 10.54 13.99 -14.85
N ALA A 118 9.37 14.44 -14.42
CA ALA A 118 8.48 13.69 -13.56
C ALA A 118 7.97 12.45 -14.31
N GLY A 119 7.66 11.39 -13.57
CA GLY A 119 7.19 10.14 -14.13
C GLY A 119 8.05 8.93 -13.78
N TRP A 120 7.76 7.83 -14.47
CA TRP A 120 8.36 6.53 -14.25
C TRP A 120 9.66 6.35 -15.03
N THR A 121 10.66 5.75 -14.40
CA THR A 121 11.89 5.29 -15.05
C THR A 121 12.21 3.88 -14.58
N HIS A 122 12.18 2.91 -15.50
CA HIS A 122 12.64 1.56 -15.23
C HIS A 122 14.16 1.54 -15.04
N SER A 123 14.64 0.78 -14.06
CA SER A 123 16.06 0.71 -13.78
C SER A 123 16.75 -0.28 -14.71
N ARG A 124 17.85 0.15 -15.32
CA ARG A 124 18.77 -0.75 -16.05
C ARG A 124 19.48 -1.76 -15.14
N LYS A 125 19.40 -1.59 -13.82
CA LYS A 125 19.95 -2.47 -12.79
C LYS A 125 18.89 -3.37 -12.16
N SER A 126 17.65 -3.34 -12.65
CA SER A 126 16.59 -4.24 -12.22
C SER A 126 16.84 -5.62 -12.82
N ASP A 127 16.79 -6.67 -12.00
CA ASP A 127 16.81 -8.07 -12.46
C ASP A 127 15.52 -8.46 -13.22
N ILE A 128 14.48 -7.63 -13.11
CA ILE A 128 13.22 -7.79 -13.84
C ILE A 128 13.26 -6.92 -15.09
N GLY A 129 13.03 -7.55 -16.25
CA GLY A 129 12.96 -6.87 -17.56
C GLY A 129 11.72 -5.98 -17.72
N GLU A 130 11.80 -4.97 -18.58
CA GLU A 130 10.72 -4.00 -18.85
C GLU A 130 9.44 -4.64 -19.41
N SER A 131 9.57 -5.79 -20.07
CA SER A 131 8.44 -6.54 -20.63
C SER A 131 7.68 -7.36 -19.58
N ALA A 132 8.23 -7.54 -18.37
CA ALA A 132 7.59 -8.30 -17.31
C ALA A 132 6.24 -7.67 -16.92
N PRO A 133 5.23 -8.47 -16.53
CA PRO A 133 3.92 -7.96 -16.13
C PRO A 133 4.01 -6.87 -15.05
N SER A 134 4.88 -7.07 -14.04
CA SER A 134 5.11 -6.11 -12.96
C SER A 134 5.66 -4.77 -13.45
N ALA A 135 6.66 -4.79 -14.34
CA ALA A 135 7.23 -3.59 -14.94
C ALA A 135 6.21 -2.85 -15.82
N ARG A 136 5.46 -3.59 -16.65
CA ARG A 136 4.38 -3.02 -17.48
C ARG A 136 3.27 -2.40 -16.65
N THR A 137 2.89 -3.03 -15.53
CA THR A 137 1.87 -2.50 -14.61
C THR A 137 2.30 -1.15 -14.05
N VAL A 138 3.53 -1.02 -13.52
CA VAL A 138 3.98 0.27 -12.95
C VAL A 138 4.20 1.33 -14.04
N ALA A 139 4.69 0.96 -15.22
CA ALA A 139 4.86 1.87 -16.35
C ALA A 139 3.53 2.43 -16.86
N TRP A 140 2.46 1.64 -16.78
CA TRP A 140 1.11 2.08 -17.12
C TRP A 140 0.45 2.89 -15.99
N LEU A 141 0.59 2.43 -14.74
CA LEU A 141 -0.09 2.97 -13.56
C LEU A 141 0.45 4.32 -13.12
N LEU A 142 1.76 4.42 -12.85
CA LEU A 142 2.34 5.56 -12.12
C LEU A 142 2.22 6.89 -12.89
N PRO A 143 2.39 6.94 -14.23
CA PRO A 143 2.13 8.18 -14.97
C PRO A 143 0.67 8.64 -14.93
N ARG A 144 -0.29 7.73 -14.72
CA ARG A 144 -1.72 8.08 -14.59
C ARG A 144 -2.05 8.56 -13.18
N VAL A 145 -1.45 7.93 -12.17
CA VAL A 145 -1.49 8.39 -10.77
C VAL A 145 -0.92 9.81 -10.66
N LEU A 146 0.20 10.09 -11.31
CA LEU A 146 0.81 11.42 -11.30
C LEU A 146 -0.16 12.48 -11.85
N ARG A 147 -0.76 12.19 -13.02
CA ARG A 147 -1.69 13.08 -13.72
C ARG A 147 -3.02 13.30 -12.99
N GLY A 148 -3.51 12.29 -12.26
CA GLY A 148 -4.78 12.38 -11.53
C GLY A 148 -6.01 12.52 -12.45
N GLY A 149 -7.14 12.88 -11.85
CA GLY A 149 -8.43 13.09 -12.53
C GLY A 149 -8.85 11.90 -13.40
N ARG A 150 -9.39 12.18 -14.60
CA ARG A 150 -9.86 11.16 -15.57
C ARG A 150 -8.86 10.04 -15.87
N HIS A 151 -7.56 10.29 -15.75
CA HIS A 151 -6.55 9.26 -15.97
C HIS A 151 -6.51 8.25 -14.84
N LEU A 152 -6.77 8.70 -13.62
CA LEU A 152 -6.84 7.87 -12.43
C LEU A 152 -8.18 7.15 -12.35
N ASP A 153 -9.28 7.80 -12.73
CA ASP A 153 -10.60 7.15 -12.81
C ASP A 153 -10.54 5.92 -13.74
N ALA A 154 -9.94 6.07 -14.92
CA ALA A 154 -9.75 4.96 -15.86
C ALA A 154 -8.85 3.83 -15.30
N VAL A 155 -7.98 4.12 -14.34
CA VAL A 155 -7.19 3.08 -13.64
C VAL A 155 -8.08 2.32 -12.67
N MET A 156 -8.90 3.04 -11.90
CA MET A 156 -9.80 2.48 -10.88
C MET A 156 -10.89 1.59 -11.49
N GLU A 157 -11.36 1.91 -12.70
CA GLU A 157 -12.29 1.07 -13.47
C GLU A 157 -11.70 -0.30 -13.86
N GLN A 158 -10.36 -0.42 -13.88
CA GLN A 158 -9.66 -1.62 -14.36
C GLN A 158 -8.88 -2.34 -13.26
N THR A 159 -8.76 -1.73 -12.07
CA THR A 159 -7.82 -2.16 -11.04
C THR A 159 -8.37 -1.92 -9.63
N GLU A 160 -8.32 -2.95 -8.79
CA GLU A 160 -8.53 -2.80 -7.35
C GLU A 160 -7.20 -2.52 -6.66
N PHE A 161 -7.22 -1.62 -5.67
CA PHE A 161 -6.04 -1.29 -4.86
C PHE A 161 -6.24 -1.66 -3.40
N TRP A 162 -5.18 -2.20 -2.83
CA TRP A 162 -5.14 -2.66 -1.45
C TRP A 162 -3.86 -2.18 -0.81
N HIS A 163 -3.89 -1.69 0.43
CA HIS A 163 -2.68 -1.39 1.18
C HIS A 163 -2.52 -2.28 2.41
N GLU A 164 -1.27 -2.47 2.83
CA GLU A 164 -0.90 -3.35 3.94
C GLU A 164 -0.89 -2.61 5.29
N GLY A 165 -1.89 -1.77 5.56
CA GLY A 165 -2.08 -1.14 6.87
C GLY A 165 -0.95 -0.21 7.36
N ARG A 166 -0.12 0.34 6.47
CA ARG A 166 0.89 1.36 6.78
C ARG A 166 0.58 2.67 6.07
N CYS A 167 0.94 3.79 6.67
CA CYS A 167 0.73 5.12 6.11
C CYS A 167 1.53 5.28 4.81
N GLY A 168 0.85 5.62 3.72
CA GLY A 168 1.48 5.89 2.43
C GLY A 168 2.49 7.04 2.48
N ALA A 169 2.33 8.00 3.41
CA ALA A 169 3.20 9.17 3.52
C ALA A 169 4.42 9.00 4.44
N CYS A 170 4.33 8.21 5.52
CA CYS A 170 5.42 8.08 6.51
C CYS A 170 5.81 6.63 6.85
N GLY A 171 5.10 5.63 6.34
CA GLY A 171 5.38 4.21 6.55
C GLY A 171 5.03 3.64 7.93
N ARG A 172 4.53 4.45 8.87
CA ARG A 172 4.09 4.00 10.20
C ARG A 172 2.81 3.16 10.11
N LYS A 173 2.65 2.20 11.03
CA LYS A 173 1.46 1.35 11.13
C LYS A 173 0.20 2.19 11.37
N LEU A 174 -0.87 1.86 10.66
CA LEU A 174 -2.20 2.45 10.83
C LEU A 174 -3.01 1.56 11.76
N THR A 175 -3.53 2.15 12.82
CA THR A 175 -4.25 1.44 13.90
C THR A 175 -5.71 1.86 14.01
N VAL A 176 -6.04 3.06 13.51
CA VAL A 176 -7.38 3.64 13.60
C VAL A 176 -8.16 3.39 12.29
N PRO A 177 -9.46 3.03 12.34
CA PRO A 177 -10.24 2.67 11.16
C PRO A 177 -10.21 3.71 10.02
N GLU A 178 -10.32 5.00 10.33
CA GLU A 178 -10.31 6.08 9.35
C GLU A 178 -8.96 6.18 8.63
N SER A 179 -7.87 5.97 9.38
CA SER A 179 -6.53 5.92 8.79
C SER A 179 -6.36 4.66 7.94
N ILE A 180 -6.85 3.52 8.41
CA ILE A 180 -6.85 2.27 7.63
C ILE A 180 -7.72 2.40 6.38
N LYS A 181 -8.80 3.17 6.39
CA LYS A 181 -9.63 3.38 5.19
C LYS A 181 -8.96 4.30 4.18
N SER A 182 -8.25 5.32 4.65
CA SER A 182 -7.57 6.31 3.79
C SER A 182 -6.13 5.93 3.43
N GLY A 183 -5.56 4.89 4.04
CA GLY A 183 -4.14 4.57 3.90
C GLY A 183 -3.18 5.65 4.41
N ILE A 184 -3.68 6.69 5.08
CA ILE A 184 -2.89 7.84 5.55
C ILE A 184 -3.13 8.06 7.05
N GLY A 185 -2.05 8.21 7.82
CA GLY A 185 -2.13 8.48 9.25
C GLY A 185 -2.62 9.91 9.55
N PRO A 186 -3.21 10.15 10.73
CA PRO A 186 -3.89 11.41 11.04
C PRO A 186 -2.96 12.63 10.98
N VAL A 187 -1.73 12.48 11.48
CA VAL A 187 -0.70 13.53 11.41
C VAL A 187 -0.30 13.84 9.97
N CYS A 188 -0.26 12.84 9.09
CA CYS A 188 0.08 13.03 7.68
C CYS A 188 -1.07 13.64 6.88
N ALA A 189 -2.32 13.28 7.22
CA ALA A 189 -3.50 13.89 6.61
C ALA A 189 -3.57 15.40 6.87
N GLY A 190 -3.25 15.84 8.10
CA GLY A 190 -3.21 17.26 8.46
C GLY A 190 -2.06 18.06 7.83
N ARG A 191 -1.09 17.40 7.17
CA ARG A 191 0.02 18.06 6.47
C ARG A 191 -0.24 18.24 4.98
N ALA A 192 -1.36 17.73 4.46
CA ALA A 192 -1.77 17.92 3.09
C ALA A 192 -2.49 19.28 2.97
N ALA A 193 -1.69 20.35 2.86
CA ALA A 193 -2.09 21.67 2.39
C ALA A 193 -0.94 22.25 1.56
#